data_AF-A0A517MC18-F1
#
_entry.id   AF-A0A517MC18-F1
#
_cell.length_a   1.000
_cell.length_b   1.000
_cell.length_c   1.000
_cell.angle_alpha   90.00
_cell.angle_beta   90.00
_cell.angle_gamma   90.00
#
_symmetry.space_group_name_H-M   'P 1'
#
loop_
_entity.id
_entity.type
_entity.pdbx_description
1 polymer ?
#
loop_
_entity_poly.entity_id
_entity_poly.type
_entity_poly.pdbx_seq_one_letter_code
_entity_poly.pdbx_strand_id
1 'polypeptide(L)'
;MHDLPPLKSHSEQAEATDSSPPKFQWWKGVSIGLIGFAILLAWAQGHRQMVDSDPVAVIEKSEQLSPQAQNRLRAKFLQSPESLSDEEYRNAALIDERSLHRELQARHKRAYRNDVEPIDRWQKRINQLEKQLNGVTEAEEGTNEWSLLRQLEQTRAEKPAS
;
A
#
# COMPACT_ATOMS: atom_id res chain seq x y z
N MET A 1 3.85 -46.43 41.47
CA MET A 1 5.31 -46.33 41.61
C MET A 1 5.88 -46.31 40.20
N HIS A 2 6.25 -45.13 39.70
CA HIS A 2 6.93 -44.99 38.41
C HIS A 2 8.38 -44.65 38.70
N ASP A 3 9.25 -45.64 38.55
CA ASP A 3 10.69 -45.50 38.64
C ASP A 3 11.22 -44.88 37.33
N LEU A 4 11.92 -43.75 37.45
CA LEU A 4 12.82 -43.22 36.43
C LEU A 4 14.19 -43.87 36.61
N PRO A 5 14.90 -44.20 35.51
CA PRO A 5 16.28 -43.67 35.38
C PRO A 5 16.73 -43.50 33.91
N PRO A 6 17.93 -42.93 33.63
CA PRO A 6 18.54 -41.74 34.21
C PRO A 6 18.99 -40.73 33.12
N LEU A 7 19.20 -39.47 33.54
CA LEU A 7 19.94 -38.46 32.79
C LEU A 7 21.39 -38.91 32.56
N LYS A 8 21.81 -39.04 31.30
CA LYS A 8 23.23 -39.06 30.91
C LYS A 8 23.66 -37.68 30.43
N SER A 9 24.27 -36.97 31.37
CA SER A 9 25.46 -36.12 31.26
C SER A 9 26.08 -35.93 29.88
N HIS A 10 26.18 -34.66 29.49
CA HIS A 10 27.22 -34.14 28.59
C HIS A 10 28.63 -34.42 29.15
N SER A 11 29.54 -34.90 28.31
CA SER A 11 30.82 -34.25 27.95
C SER A 11 31.85 -35.30 27.53
N GLU A 12 32.36 -35.15 26.31
CA GLU A 12 33.78 -35.42 26.05
C GLU A 12 34.22 -34.53 24.90
N GLN A 13 35.13 -33.61 25.24
CA GLN A 13 35.90 -32.80 24.31
C GLN A 13 36.74 -33.72 23.42
N ALA A 14 36.66 -33.50 22.12
CA ALA A 14 37.79 -33.69 21.23
C ALA A 14 37.99 -32.38 20.49
N GLU A 15 38.96 -31.64 20.98
CA GLU A 15 39.53 -30.43 20.43
C GLU A 15 40.21 -30.79 19.10
N ALA A 16 39.71 -30.24 17.99
CA ALA A 16 40.40 -30.18 16.71
C ALA A 16 40.19 -28.78 16.15
N THR A 17 41.19 -27.95 16.40
CA THR A 17 41.67 -26.85 15.55
C THR A 17 41.10 -26.88 14.13
N ASP A 18 40.24 -25.91 13.80
CA ASP A 18 40.50 -24.98 12.70
C ASP A 18 39.37 -23.95 12.62
N SER A 19 39.73 -22.71 12.92
CA SER A 19 38.91 -21.53 12.69
C SER A 19 38.60 -21.38 11.19
N SER A 20 37.41 -21.79 10.77
CA SER A 20 36.82 -21.42 9.48
C SER A 20 35.48 -20.71 9.75
N PRO A 21 35.22 -19.52 9.16
CA PRO A 21 33.94 -18.84 9.36
C PRO A 21 32.80 -19.70 8.80
N PRO A 22 31.60 -19.69 9.43
CA PRO A 22 30.49 -20.46 8.90
C PRO A 22 30.10 -19.88 7.54
N LYS A 23 30.40 -20.62 6.46
CA LYS A 23 29.79 -20.39 5.15
C LYS A 23 28.29 -20.60 5.33
N PHE A 24 27.56 -19.51 5.60
CA PHE A 24 26.12 -19.49 5.46
C PHE A 24 25.80 -19.95 4.04
N GLN A 25 25.31 -21.18 3.93
CA GLN A 25 24.98 -21.79 2.66
C GLN A 25 23.86 -20.95 2.04
N TRP A 26 24.21 -20.18 1.00
CA TRP A 26 23.35 -19.21 0.33
C TRP A 26 21.97 -19.80 -0.03
N TRP A 27 21.91 -21.10 -0.32
CA TRP A 27 20.68 -21.84 -0.57
C TRP A 27 19.68 -21.83 0.59
N LYS A 28 20.14 -21.83 1.86
CA LYS A 28 19.25 -21.72 3.03
C LYS A 28 18.60 -20.33 3.13
N GLY A 29 19.30 -19.28 2.72
CA GLY A 29 18.75 -17.93 2.65
C GLY A 29 17.65 -17.78 1.59
N VAL A 30 17.84 -18.44 0.44
CA VAL A 30 16.82 -18.47 -0.64
C VAL A 30 15.57 -19.23 -0.18
N SER A 31 15.72 -20.36 0.52
CA SER A 31 14.58 -21.11 1.06
C SER A 31 13.80 -20.33 2.12
N ILE A 32 14.49 -19.62 3.03
CA ILE A 32 13.83 -18.78 4.05
C ILE A 32 13.10 -17.60 3.40
N GLY A 33 13.69 -16.97 2.39
CA GLY A 33 13.04 -15.91 1.62
C GLY A 33 11.76 -16.38 0.92
N LEU A 34 11.79 -17.57 0.30
CA LEU A 34 10.63 -18.18 -0.35
C LEU A 34 9.53 -18.56 0.65
N ILE A 35 9.88 -19.08 1.82
CA ILE A 35 8.90 -19.40 2.88
C ILE A 35 8.27 -18.11 3.42
N GLY A 36 9.06 -17.07 3.67
CA GLY A 36 8.55 -15.76 4.09
C GLY A 36 7.61 -15.15 3.06
N PHE A 37 7.96 -15.23 1.77
CA PHE A 37 7.12 -14.77 0.67
C PHE A 37 5.83 -15.59 0.54
N ALA A 38 5.90 -16.92 0.70
CA ALA A 38 4.72 -17.79 0.68
C ALA A 38 3.77 -17.52 1.85
N ILE A 39 4.29 -17.25 3.04
CA ILE A 39 3.47 -16.86 4.21
C ILE A 39 2.80 -15.51 3.96
N LEU A 40 3.51 -14.53 3.40
CA LEU A 40 2.92 -13.23 3.02
C LEU A 40 1.82 -13.38 1.95
N LEU A 41 2.05 -14.22 0.93
CA LEU A 41 1.02 -14.54 -0.07
C LEU A 41 -0.18 -15.27 0.54
N ALA A 42 0.05 -16.20 1.46
CA ALA A 42 -1.01 -16.92 2.15
C ALA A 42 -1.82 -16.00 3.07
N TRP A 43 -1.19 -15.04 3.75
CA TRP A 43 -1.89 -14.01 4.52
C TRP A 43 -2.71 -13.07 3.63
N ALA A 44 -2.17 -12.68 2.48
CA ALA A 44 -2.89 -11.85 1.50
C ALA A 44 -4.08 -12.60 0.87
N GLN A 45 -3.98 -13.91 0.66
CA GLN A 45 -5.09 -14.75 0.15
C GLN A 45 -6.09 -15.15 1.23
N GLY A 46 -5.65 -15.44 2.46
CA GLY A 46 -6.52 -15.82 3.58
C GLY A 46 -7.51 -14.71 3.97
N HIS A 47 -7.08 -13.45 3.85
CA HIS A 47 -7.97 -12.30 4.04
C HIS A 47 -9.09 -12.18 2.99
N ARG A 48 -8.95 -12.83 1.82
CA ARG A 48 -9.99 -12.84 0.78
C ARG A 48 -11.06 -13.90 0.98
N GLN A 49 -10.78 -14.97 1.73
CA GLN A 49 -11.69 -16.12 1.83
C GLN A 49 -12.53 -16.15 3.12
N MET A 50 -12.28 -15.28 4.10
CA MET A 50 -13.08 -15.19 5.33
C MET A 50 -14.21 -14.15 5.27
N VAL A 51 -14.57 -13.64 4.09
CA VAL A 51 -15.72 -12.76 3.89
C VAL A 51 -16.77 -13.51 3.06
N ASP A 52 -17.31 -14.58 3.62
CA ASP A 52 -18.45 -15.35 3.08
C ASP A 52 -19.78 -14.57 3.25
N SER A 53 -19.77 -13.31 2.88
CA SER A 53 -20.95 -12.45 2.90
C SER A 53 -20.79 -11.42 1.81
N ASP A 54 -21.07 -11.83 0.57
CA ASP A 54 -21.04 -11.01 -0.66
C ASP A 54 -21.30 -9.52 -0.37
N PRO A 55 -20.25 -8.70 -0.18
CA PRO A 55 -20.45 -7.28 0.03
C PRO A 55 -20.80 -6.63 -1.30
N VAL A 56 -20.35 -7.21 -2.42
CA VAL A 56 -20.45 -6.67 -3.78
C VAL A 56 -21.90 -6.57 -4.26
N ALA A 57 -22.73 -7.60 -4.05
CA ALA A 57 -24.13 -7.60 -4.48
C ALA A 57 -25.01 -6.60 -3.68
N VAL A 58 -24.65 -6.32 -2.42
CA VAL A 58 -25.40 -5.37 -1.57
C VAL A 58 -24.93 -3.94 -1.80
N ILE A 59 -23.64 -3.77 -2.14
CA ILE A 59 -23.06 -2.50 -2.59
C ILE A 59 -23.80 -1.97 -3.82
N GLU A 60 -24.14 -2.82 -4.79
CA GLU A 60 -24.89 -2.42 -6.00
C GLU A 60 -26.32 -1.93 -5.70
N LYS A 61 -27.07 -2.58 -4.80
CA LYS A 61 -28.43 -2.15 -4.46
C LYS A 61 -28.47 -0.79 -3.76
N SER A 62 -27.52 -0.53 -2.86
CA SER A 62 -27.42 0.78 -2.20
C SER A 62 -27.08 1.92 -3.17
N GLU A 63 -26.46 1.60 -4.31
CA GLU A 63 -26.09 2.55 -5.37
C GLU A 63 -27.29 2.94 -6.25
N GLN A 64 -28.38 2.16 -6.23
CA GLN A 64 -29.62 2.46 -6.97
C GLN A 64 -30.51 3.51 -6.27
N LEU A 65 -30.25 3.84 -5.01
CA LEU A 65 -31.03 4.83 -4.27
C LEU A 65 -30.64 6.25 -4.72
N SER A 66 -31.64 7.12 -4.90
CA SER A 66 -31.38 8.53 -5.21
C SER A 66 -30.58 9.22 -4.08
N PRO A 67 -29.75 10.23 -4.37
CA PRO A 67 -28.94 10.91 -3.34
C PRO A 67 -29.77 11.44 -2.17
N GLN A 68 -31.01 11.86 -2.42
CA GLN A 68 -31.92 12.35 -1.40
C GLN A 68 -32.43 11.22 -0.49
N ALA A 69 -32.72 10.03 -1.05
CA ALA A 69 -33.11 8.87 -0.27
C ALA A 69 -31.97 8.37 0.62
N GLN A 70 -30.74 8.36 0.09
CA GLN A 70 -29.54 8.01 0.87
C GLN A 70 -29.34 8.94 2.07
N ASN A 71 -29.47 10.25 1.88
CA ASN A 71 -29.34 11.22 2.97
C ASN A 71 -30.43 11.05 4.05
N ARG A 72 -31.67 10.73 3.65
CA ARG A 72 -32.77 10.47 4.60
C ARG A 72 -32.52 9.19 5.39
N LEU A 73 -32.11 8.12 4.73
CA LEU A 73 -31.75 6.84 5.37
C LEU A 73 -30.60 7.02 6.36
N ARG A 74 -29.55 7.74 5.97
CA ARG A 74 -28.42 8.07 6.85
C ARG A 74 -28.87 8.89 8.06
N ALA A 75 -29.70 9.91 7.86
CA ALA A 75 -30.23 10.72 8.96
C ALA A 75 -31.06 9.89 9.94
N LYS A 76 -31.91 8.99 9.42
CA LYS A 76 -32.68 8.04 10.26
C LYS A 76 -31.77 7.08 11.01
N PHE A 77 -30.73 6.55 10.38
CA PHE A 77 -29.78 5.64 11.01
C PHE A 77 -29.02 6.28 12.18
N LEU A 78 -28.67 7.56 12.06
CA LEU A 78 -28.01 8.31 13.14
C LEU A 78 -28.97 8.72 14.28
N GLN A 79 -30.26 8.88 14.00
CA GLN A 79 -31.25 9.36 14.98
C GLN A 79 -32.00 8.23 15.67
N SER A 80 -32.40 7.19 14.94
CA SER A 80 -33.28 6.11 15.41
C SER A 80 -33.00 4.83 14.63
N PRO A 81 -31.84 4.18 14.84
CA PRO A 81 -31.47 2.96 14.11
C PRO A 81 -32.45 1.81 14.29
N GLU A 82 -33.08 1.70 15.47
CA GLU A 82 -34.10 0.70 15.78
C GLU A 82 -35.41 0.85 14.99
N SER A 83 -35.63 2.02 14.38
CA SER A 83 -36.82 2.27 13.54
C SER A 83 -36.66 1.76 12.10
N LEU A 84 -35.44 1.33 11.73
CA LEU A 84 -35.13 0.86 10.38
C LEU A 84 -35.42 -0.63 10.27
N SER A 85 -35.99 -1.05 9.15
CA SER A 85 -36.00 -2.47 8.80
C SER A 85 -34.57 -3.01 8.63
N ASP A 86 -34.36 -4.31 8.77
CA ASP A 86 -33.02 -4.93 8.65
C ASP A 86 -32.32 -4.57 7.33
N GLU A 87 -33.07 -4.48 6.22
CA GLU A 87 -32.55 -4.09 4.92
C GLU A 87 -32.20 -2.59 4.86
N GLU A 88 -33.03 -1.72 5.44
CA GLU A 88 -32.74 -0.28 5.55
C GLU A 88 -31.55 0.00 6.46
N TYR A 89 -31.44 -0.72 7.58
CA TYR A 89 -30.32 -0.63 8.51
C TYR A 89 -29.01 -1.01 7.80
N ARG A 90 -29.01 -2.15 7.09
CA ARG A 90 -27.85 -2.61 6.32
C ARG A 90 -27.44 -1.59 5.25
N ASN A 91 -28.40 -1.07 4.50
CA ASN A 91 -28.14 -0.06 3.47
C ASN A 91 -27.63 1.25 4.07
N ALA A 92 -28.19 1.70 5.19
CA ALA A 92 -27.76 2.94 5.85
C ALA A 92 -26.36 2.83 6.46
N ALA A 93 -26.01 1.67 7.03
CA ALA A 93 -24.66 1.37 7.51
C ALA A 93 -23.63 1.44 6.38
N LEU A 94 -23.93 0.83 5.22
CA LEU A 94 -23.07 0.88 4.04
C LEU A 94 -22.90 2.31 3.49
N ILE A 95 -23.97 3.12 3.50
CA ILE A 95 -23.91 4.52 3.09
C ILE A 95 -23.00 5.32 4.02
N ASP A 96 -23.09 5.12 5.34
CA ASP A 96 -22.29 5.84 6.31
C ASP A 96 -20.80 5.47 6.21
N GLU A 97 -20.47 4.18 6.08
CA GLU A 97 -19.10 3.70 5.88
C GLU A 97 -18.45 4.31 4.62
N ARG A 98 -19.18 4.38 3.52
CA ARG A 98 -18.69 5.03 2.28
C ARG A 98 -18.45 6.53 2.48
N SER A 99 -19.32 7.20 3.23
CA SER A 99 -19.16 8.63 3.51
C SER A 99 -17.89 8.89 4.34
N LEU A 100 -17.60 8.03 5.32
CA LEU A 100 -16.39 8.05 6.11
C LEU A 100 -15.15 7.84 5.23
N HIS A 101 -15.17 6.85 4.34
CA HIS A 101 -14.07 6.61 3.40
C HIS A 101 -13.82 7.80 2.47
N ARG A 102 -14.88 8.40 1.92
CA ARG A 102 -14.77 9.62 1.10
C ARG A 102 -14.19 10.78 1.89
N GLU A 103 -14.60 10.94 3.14
CA GLU A 103 -14.07 11.98 4.02
C GLU A 103 -12.59 11.75 4.34
N LEU A 104 -12.19 10.51 4.66
CA LEU A 104 -10.78 10.15 4.88
C LEU A 104 -9.93 10.41 3.63
N GLN A 105 -10.41 10.02 2.46
CA GLN A 105 -9.73 10.33 1.19
C GLN A 105 -9.65 11.84 0.94
N ALA A 106 -10.69 12.60 1.26
CA ALA A 106 -10.69 14.05 1.13
C ALA A 106 -9.68 14.70 2.10
N ARG A 107 -9.60 14.22 3.34
CA ARG A 107 -8.61 14.65 4.34
C ARG A 107 -7.19 14.33 3.87
N HIS A 108 -6.94 13.12 3.35
CA HIS A 108 -5.65 12.76 2.76
C HIS A 108 -5.30 13.65 1.56
N LYS A 109 -6.24 13.88 0.64
CA LYS A 109 -6.02 14.77 -0.52
C LYS A 109 -5.74 16.21 -0.09
N ARG A 110 -6.41 16.71 0.95
CA ARG A 110 -6.16 18.04 1.52
C ARG A 110 -4.78 18.12 2.18
N ALA A 111 -4.39 17.12 2.97
CA ALA A 111 -3.08 17.04 3.59
C ALA A 111 -1.93 16.95 2.56
N TYR A 112 -2.16 16.28 1.42
CA TYR A 112 -1.21 16.24 0.31
C TYR A 112 -1.18 17.51 -0.54
N ARG A 113 -2.21 18.36 -0.44
CA ARG A 113 -2.30 19.66 -1.10
C ARG A 113 -1.81 20.77 -0.17
N ASN A 114 -0.75 20.51 0.60
CA ASN A 114 0.06 21.59 1.15
C ASN A 114 0.67 22.33 -0.03
N ASP A 115 0.58 23.66 0.00
CA ASP A 115 0.96 24.59 -1.05
C ASP A 115 2.42 24.39 -1.48
N VAL A 116 2.66 23.46 -2.41
CA VAL A 116 3.97 23.36 -3.07
C VAL A 116 4.06 24.58 -3.95
N GLU A 117 4.91 25.52 -3.55
CA GLU A 117 5.15 26.76 -4.27
C GLU A 117 5.42 26.45 -5.75
N PRO A 118 4.98 27.31 -6.69
CA PRO A 118 5.23 27.13 -8.12
C PRO A 118 6.70 26.83 -8.42
N ILE A 119 7.63 27.45 -7.68
CA ILE A 119 9.07 27.25 -7.80
C ILE A 119 9.51 25.83 -7.41
N ASP A 120 8.93 25.26 -6.34
CA ASP A 120 9.25 23.91 -5.88
C ASP A 120 8.74 22.84 -6.85
N ARG A 121 7.58 23.05 -7.45
CA ARG A 121 7.04 22.15 -8.49
C ARG A 121 7.91 22.20 -9.75
N TRP A 122 8.32 23.39 -10.15
CA TRP A 122 9.22 23.60 -11.27
C TRP A 122 10.57 22.91 -11.03
N GLN A 123 11.18 23.10 -9.86
CA GLN A 123 12.46 22.49 -9.51
C GLN A 123 12.37 20.96 -9.46
N LYS A 124 11.29 20.39 -8.91
CA LYS A 124 11.06 18.94 -8.93
C LYS A 124 11.00 18.38 -10.35
N ARG A 125 10.37 19.11 -11.28
CA ARG A 125 10.27 18.71 -12.69
C ARG A 125 11.64 18.72 -13.37
N ILE A 126 12.45 19.75 -13.13
CA ILE A 126 13.85 19.81 -13.60
C ILE A 126 14.64 18.61 -13.06
N ASN A 127 14.61 18.37 -11.76
CA ASN A 127 15.35 17.28 -11.14
C ASN A 127 14.93 15.91 -11.69
N GLN A 128 13.64 15.74 -12.00
CA GLN A 128 13.14 14.50 -12.61
C GLN A 128 13.64 14.31 -14.04
N LEU A 129 13.64 15.36 -14.86
CA LEU A 129 14.16 15.31 -16.23
C LEU A 129 15.67 15.06 -16.24
N GLU A 130 16.43 15.72 -15.37
CA GLU A 130 17.88 15.48 -15.21
C GLU A 130 18.17 14.04 -14.78
N LYS A 131 17.35 13.49 -13.87
CA LYS A 131 17.46 12.09 -13.46
C LYS A 131 17.16 11.11 -14.59
N GLN A 132 16.16 11.41 -15.44
CA GLN A 132 15.83 10.59 -16.61
C GLN A 132 16.93 10.64 -17.67
N LEU A 133 17.55 11.80 -17.85
CA LEU A 133 18.68 11.97 -18.75
C LEU A 133 19.97 11.32 -18.24
N ASN A 134 20.10 11.08 -16.92
CA ASN A 134 21.21 10.35 -16.32
C ASN A 134 22.60 10.83 -16.80
N GLY A 135 22.79 12.14 -16.90
CA GLY A 135 24.05 12.75 -17.34
C GLY A 135 24.28 12.78 -18.85
N VAL A 136 23.30 12.38 -19.67
CA VAL A 136 23.33 12.61 -21.12
C VAL A 136 23.25 14.11 -21.39
N THR A 137 24.26 14.65 -22.06
CA THR A 137 24.36 16.09 -22.43
C THR A 137 24.09 16.33 -23.91
N GLU A 138 24.27 15.32 -24.74
CA GLU A 138 24.04 15.37 -26.18
C GLU A 138 23.35 14.08 -26.63
N ALA A 139 22.37 14.20 -27.51
CA ALA A 139 21.65 13.07 -28.06
C ALA A 139 21.27 13.37 -29.52
N GLU A 140 21.17 12.32 -30.32
CA GLU A 140 20.80 12.43 -31.74
C GLU A 140 19.36 12.92 -31.88
N GLU A 141 19.12 13.80 -32.86
CA GLU A 141 17.80 14.37 -33.11
C GLU A 141 16.77 13.27 -33.42
N GLY A 142 15.62 13.34 -32.76
CA GLY A 142 14.55 12.35 -32.87
C GLY A 142 14.64 11.18 -31.87
N THR A 143 15.69 11.10 -31.05
CA THR A 143 15.76 10.15 -29.93
C THR A 143 14.93 10.61 -28.73
N ASN A 144 14.62 9.68 -27.82
CA ASN A 144 13.91 10.01 -26.58
C ASN A 144 14.73 10.96 -25.70
N GLU A 145 16.03 10.71 -25.61
CA GLU A 145 17.01 11.52 -24.88
C GLU A 145 17.08 12.94 -25.44
N TRP A 146 17.03 13.11 -26.77
CA TRP A 146 16.92 14.42 -27.39
C TRP A 146 15.62 15.13 -27.01
N SER A 147 14.49 14.43 -27.01
CA SER A 147 13.21 15.02 -26.61
C SER A 147 13.22 15.46 -25.13
N LEU A 148 13.86 14.69 -24.26
CA LEU A 148 14.01 14.99 -22.84
C LEU A 148 14.96 16.17 -22.61
N LEU A 149 16.05 16.28 -23.37
CA LEU A 149 16.95 17.44 -23.36
C LEU A 149 16.20 18.71 -23.76
N ARG A 150 15.40 18.66 -24.84
CA ARG A 150 14.59 19.80 -25.28
C ARG A 150 13.54 20.20 -24.26
N GLN A 151 12.88 19.22 -23.62
CA GLN A 151 11.94 19.49 -22.53
C GLN A 151 12.62 20.10 -21.31
N LEU A 152 13.85 19.67 -20.98
CA LEU A 152 14.63 20.26 -19.89
C LEU A 152 14.99 21.71 -20.20
N GLU A 153 15.48 22.00 -21.40
CA GLU A 153 15.77 23.36 -21.87
C GLU A 153 14.54 24.26 -21.81
N GLN A 154 13.41 23.79 -22.35
CA GLN A 154 12.15 24.52 -22.33
C GLN A 154 11.68 24.79 -20.91
N THR A 155 11.71 23.77 -20.04
CA THR A 155 11.29 23.92 -18.64
C THR A 155 12.19 24.93 -17.92
N ARG A 156 13.51 24.94 -18.18
CA ARG A 156 14.45 25.93 -17.62
C ARG A 156 14.14 27.36 -18.08
N ALA A 157 13.68 27.55 -19.32
CA ALA A 157 13.27 28.85 -19.84
C ALA A 157 11.95 29.34 -19.21
N GLU A 158 11.02 28.44 -18.89
CA GLU A 158 9.72 28.74 -18.28
C GLU A 158 9.78 28.93 -16.75
N LYS A 159 10.92 29.37 -16.20
CA LYS A 159 11.08 29.56 -14.75
C LYS A 159 9.98 30.49 -14.21
N PRO A 160 9.19 30.05 -13.21
CA PRO A 160 8.16 30.91 -12.62
C PRO A 160 8.81 32.09 -11.91
N ALA A 161 8.17 33.26 -11.99
CA ALA A 161 8.52 34.38 -11.11
C ALA A 161 8.25 33.95 -9.67
N SER A 162 9.26 34.13 -8.80
CA SER A 162 9.22 33.77 -7.38
C SER A 162 8.00 34.32 -6.66
#